data_AF-A0A9P6EF11-F1
#
_entry.id   AF-A0A9P6EF11-F1
#
_cell.length_a   1.000
_cell.length_b   1.000
_cell.length_c   1.000
_cell.angle_alpha   90.00
_cell.angle_beta   90.00
_cell.angle_gamma   90.00
#
_symmetry.space_group_name_H-M   'P 1'
#
loop_
_entity.id
_entity.type
_entity.pdbx_description
1 polymer ?
#
loop_
_entity_poly.entity_id
_entity_poly.type
_entity_poly.pdbx_seq_one_letter_code
_entity_poly.pdbx_strand_id
1 'polypeptide(L)'
;MSAVPVTKNVNPLLAKYLVQLALHPLRTKALTTATLCFLQEVLGSNLSGSSPRIPKNASPTVRTLASVHLDAKAIKMALYGLLVSAPLSHYLIGLLQKAFAGKTSPRAKIGQIIASNLLISPIQVSAYLASTAVINGATSLDEVIKTVKTGFFSVIRISWLVSPLSMTIAQRFIPVELWVPFFNSVQFVLGTYFNIRVKKLRLAAAAKKQKEKERQDRENAERKD
;
A
#
# COMPACT_ATOMS: atom_id res chain seq x y z
N MET A 1 -20.36 44.41 7.33
CA MET A 1 -21.06 43.15 7.62
C MET A 1 -20.01 42.11 7.98
N SER A 2 -19.82 41.85 9.28
CA SER A 2 -18.82 40.88 9.76
C SER A 2 -19.33 39.47 9.50
N ALA A 3 -18.62 38.72 8.67
CA ALA A 3 -18.91 37.31 8.45
C ALA A 3 -18.70 36.53 9.75
N VAL A 4 -19.76 35.89 10.24
CA VAL A 4 -19.74 34.97 11.38
C VAL A 4 -18.73 33.86 11.08
N PRO A 5 -17.78 33.55 11.98
CA PRO A 5 -16.91 32.39 11.79
C PRO A 5 -17.79 31.15 11.90
N VAL A 6 -18.02 30.48 10.77
CA VAL A 6 -18.62 29.15 10.76
C VAL A 6 -17.64 28.23 11.50
N THR A 7 -17.87 28.01 12.79
CA THR A 7 -17.21 26.94 13.52
C THR A 7 -17.67 25.64 12.89
N LYS A 8 -16.85 25.15 11.95
CA LYS A 8 -17.10 23.90 11.25
C LYS A 8 -17.15 22.82 12.31
N ASN A 9 -18.33 22.26 12.57
CA ASN A 9 -18.51 21.16 13.51
C ASN A 9 -17.66 19.99 13.03
N VAL A 10 -16.44 19.87 13.57
CA VAL A 10 -15.53 18.78 13.24
C VAL A 10 -16.13 17.51 13.84
N ASN A 11 -16.27 16.47 13.02
CA ASN A 11 -16.79 15.19 13.49
C ASN A 11 -16.00 14.73 14.75
N PRO A 12 -16.67 14.31 15.83
CA PRO A 12 -15.98 14.00 17.09
C PRO A 12 -14.96 12.87 16.97
N LEU A 13 -15.16 11.91 16.06
CA LEU A 13 -14.19 10.85 15.79
C LEU A 13 -12.95 11.40 15.07
N LEU A 14 -13.15 12.30 14.11
CA LEU A 14 -12.05 12.98 13.43
C LEU A 14 -11.24 13.84 14.40
N ALA A 15 -11.92 14.59 15.29
CA ALA A 15 -11.25 15.37 16.32
C ALA A 15 -10.40 14.47 17.24
N LYS A 16 -10.96 13.34 17.73
CA LYS A 16 -10.21 12.36 18.53
C LYS A 16 -9.02 11.78 17.78
N TYR A 17 -9.20 11.45 16.50
CA TYR A 17 -8.11 10.96 15.64
C TYR A 17 -6.98 11.99 15.51
N LEU A 18 -7.31 13.25 15.23
CA LEU A 18 -6.32 14.33 15.10
C LEU A 18 -5.56 14.57 16.40
N VAL A 19 -6.26 14.54 17.55
CA VAL A 19 -5.62 14.61 18.88
C VAL A 19 -4.65 13.45 19.08
N GLN A 20 -5.06 12.22 18.77
CA GLN A 20 -4.19 11.05 18.86
C GLN A 20 -3.00 11.11 17.90
N LEU A 21 -3.19 11.71 16.73
CA LEU A 21 -2.13 11.91 15.74
C LEU A 21 -1.10 12.94 16.22
N ALA A 22 -1.53 13.98 16.95
CA ALA A 22 -0.65 14.98 17.53
C ALA A 22 0.11 14.44 18.75
N LEU A 23 -0.59 13.77 19.69
CA LEU A 23 0.00 13.28 20.95
C LEU A 23 0.83 12.01 20.76
N HIS A 24 0.41 11.11 19.87
CA HIS A 24 1.04 9.81 19.65
C HIS A 24 1.22 9.53 18.15
N PRO A 25 2.02 10.33 17.42
CA PRO A 25 2.07 10.31 15.96
C PRO A 25 2.49 8.96 15.38
N LEU A 26 3.46 8.28 15.99
CA LEU A 26 3.91 6.97 15.50
C LEU A 26 2.82 5.91 15.68
N ARG A 27 2.24 5.79 16.89
CA ARG A 27 1.18 4.82 17.20
C ARG A 27 -0.01 5.00 16.29
N THR A 28 -0.50 6.24 16.16
CA THR A 28 -1.68 6.55 15.36
C THR A 28 -1.45 6.27 13.88
N LYS A 29 -0.28 6.65 13.33
CA LYS A 29 0.10 6.30 11.97
C LYS A 29 0.19 4.79 11.78
N ALA A 30 0.82 4.06 12.71
CA ALA A 30 0.98 2.62 12.63
C ALA A 30 -0.35 1.87 12.62
N LEU A 31 -1.28 2.20 13.52
CA LEU A 31 -2.62 1.60 13.53
C LEU A 31 -3.42 1.94 12.28
N THR A 32 -3.31 3.18 11.79
CA THR A 32 -4.00 3.61 10.57
C THR A 32 -3.46 2.85 9.36
N THR A 33 -2.13 2.80 9.17
CA THR A 33 -1.51 2.08 8.06
C THR A 33 -1.78 0.58 8.13
N ALA A 34 -1.76 -0.03 9.32
CA ALA A 34 -2.14 -1.44 9.50
C ALA A 34 -3.57 -1.72 9.02
N THR A 35 -4.52 -0.88 9.43
CA THR A 35 -5.93 -0.99 9.02
C THR A 35 -6.09 -0.83 7.51
N LEU A 36 -5.42 0.17 6.92
CA LEU A 36 -5.49 0.41 5.48
C LEU A 36 -4.86 -0.73 4.67
N CYS A 37 -3.70 -1.25 5.07
CA CYS A 37 -3.07 -2.39 4.40
C CYS A 37 -3.92 -3.67 4.50
N PHE A 38 -4.56 -3.90 5.64
CA PHE A 38 -5.53 -4.99 5.81
C PHE A 38 -6.67 -4.86 4.80
N LEU A 39 -7.33 -3.69 4.78
CA LEU A 39 -8.45 -3.42 3.89
C LEU A 39 -8.05 -3.48 2.40
N GLN A 40 -6.86 -3.00 2.03
CA GLN A 40 -6.34 -3.10 0.67
C GLN A 40 -6.21 -4.55 0.19
N GLU A 41 -5.80 -5.47 1.07
CA GLU A 41 -5.70 -6.89 0.71
C GLU A 41 -7.08 -7.55 0.62
N VAL A 42 -7.98 -7.26 1.58
CA VAL A 42 -9.35 -7.78 1.56
C VAL A 42 -10.08 -7.31 0.30
N LEU A 43 -10.10 -6.01 0.04
CA LEU A 43 -10.74 -5.43 -1.15
C LEU A 43 -10.06 -5.90 -2.44
N GLY A 44 -8.73 -5.90 -2.46
CA GLY A 44 -7.97 -6.33 -3.64
C GLY A 44 -8.26 -7.79 -4.00
N SER A 45 -8.46 -8.66 -3.01
CA SER A 45 -8.81 -10.07 -3.22
C SER A 45 -10.23 -10.25 -3.72
N ASN A 46 -11.20 -9.58 -3.08
CA ASN A 46 -12.60 -9.61 -3.47
C ASN A 46 -12.79 -9.08 -4.91
N LEU A 47 -12.21 -7.92 -5.23
CA LEU A 47 -12.38 -7.25 -6.53
C LEU A 47 -11.57 -7.87 -7.68
N SER A 48 -10.58 -8.71 -7.37
CA SER A 48 -9.84 -9.46 -8.39
C SER A 48 -10.42 -10.83 -8.67
N GLY A 49 -11.39 -11.30 -7.87
CA GLY A 49 -11.95 -12.65 -7.97
C GLY A 49 -10.91 -13.73 -7.62
N SER A 50 -9.85 -13.40 -6.87
CA SER A 50 -8.84 -14.38 -6.51
C SER A 50 -9.44 -15.40 -5.54
N SER A 51 -9.32 -16.70 -5.80
CA SER A 51 -9.81 -17.70 -4.85
C SER A 51 -9.03 -17.64 -3.53
N PRO A 52 -9.70 -17.65 -2.37
CA PRO A 52 -9.02 -17.69 -1.07
C PRO A 52 -8.14 -18.92 -0.95
N ARG A 53 -6.93 -18.77 -0.38
CA ARG A 53 -6.05 -19.91 -0.16
C ARG A 53 -6.44 -20.60 1.15
N ILE A 54 -7.29 -21.60 1.05
CA ILE A 54 -7.79 -22.35 2.21
C ILE A 54 -6.83 -23.52 2.53
N PRO A 55 -6.29 -23.61 3.75
CA PRO A 55 -5.55 -24.79 4.20
C PRO A 55 -6.45 -26.04 4.17
N LYS A 56 -5.92 -27.19 3.74
CA LYS A 56 -6.69 -28.45 3.65
C LYS A 56 -7.33 -28.86 4.99
N ASN A 57 -6.69 -28.50 6.11
CA ASN A 57 -7.13 -28.82 7.48
C ASN A 57 -7.82 -27.65 8.20
N ALA A 58 -8.33 -26.65 7.46
CA ALA A 58 -8.94 -25.46 8.07
C ALA A 58 -10.27 -25.79 8.78
N SER A 59 -10.45 -25.28 10.01
CA SER A 59 -11.74 -25.31 10.71
C SER A 59 -12.86 -24.65 9.87
N PRO A 60 -14.14 -25.04 10.04
CA PRO A 60 -15.27 -24.39 9.36
C PRO A 60 -15.27 -22.87 9.50
N THR A 61 -14.92 -22.33 10.66
CA THR A 61 -14.84 -20.88 10.90
C THR A 61 -13.78 -20.20 10.05
N VAL A 62 -12.61 -20.83 9.89
CA VAL A 62 -11.51 -20.34 9.04
C VAL A 62 -11.91 -20.37 7.57
N ARG A 63 -12.72 -21.35 7.15
CA ARG A 63 -13.27 -21.40 5.79
C ARG A 63 -14.26 -20.27 5.52
N THR A 64 -15.15 -19.98 6.46
CA THR A 64 -16.11 -18.87 6.34
C THR A 64 -15.42 -17.50 6.32
N LEU A 65 -14.37 -17.31 7.14
CA LEU A 65 -13.59 -16.07 7.10
C LEU A 65 -12.79 -15.96 5.79
N ALA A 66 -12.22 -17.07 5.31
CA ALA A 66 -11.51 -17.09 4.04
C ALA A 66 -12.44 -16.80 2.85
N SER A 67 -13.73 -17.19 2.88
CA SER A 67 -14.65 -16.91 1.78
C SER A 67 -14.91 -15.42 1.55
N VAL A 68 -14.65 -14.57 2.55
CA VAL A 68 -14.67 -13.11 2.44
C VAL A 68 -13.26 -12.49 2.36
N HIS A 69 -12.23 -13.32 2.13
CA HIS A 69 -10.81 -12.97 2.07
C HIS A 69 -10.23 -12.39 3.36
N LEU A 70 -10.82 -12.71 4.50
CA LEU A 70 -10.23 -12.49 5.82
C LEU A 70 -9.29 -13.65 6.14
N ASP A 71 -8.17 -13.69 5.44
CA ASP A 71 -7.18 -14.77 5.53
C ASP A 71 -5.87 -14.34 6.21
N ALA A 72 -4.96 -15.29 6.38
CA ALA A 72 -3.64 -15.04 6.95
C ALA A 72 -2.85 -13.98 6.18
N LYS A 73 -3.12 -13.79 4.89
CA LYS A 73 -2.43 -12.79 4.07
C LYS A 73 -2.91 -11.38 4.42
N ALA A 74 -4.22 -11.17 4.61
CA ALA A 74 -4.74 -9.89 5.09
C ALA A 74 -4.11 -9.49 6.44
N ILE A 75 -4.01 -10.45 7.37
CA ILE A 75 -3.35 -10.23 8.67
C ILE A 75 -1.86 -9.88 8.50
N LYS A 76 -1.13 -10.62 7.65
CA LYS A 76 0.27 -10.31 7.34
C LYS A 76 0.45 -8.91 6.75
N MET A 77 -0.48 -8.47 5.90
CA MET A 77 -0.48 -7.11 5.36
C MET A 77 -0.75 -6.06 6.44
N ALA A 78 -1.63 -6.34 7.40
CA ALA A 78 -1.83 -5.49 8.57
C ALA A 78 -0.55 -5.35 9.40
N LEU A 79 0.14 -6.47 9.67
CA LEU A 79 1.41 -6.50 10.40
C LEU A 79 2.51 -5.75 9.65
N TYR A 80 2.58 -5.89 8.33
CA TYR A 80 3.48 -5.07 7.49
C TYR A 80 3.19 -3.57 7.69
N GLY A 81 1.92 -3.17 7.63
CA GLY A 81 1.52 -1.78 7.86
C GLY A 81 1.95 -1.26 9.24
N LEU A 82 1.72 -2.07 10.28
CA LEU A 82 1.98 -1.75 11.68
C LEU A 82 3.48 -1.67 12.01
N LEU A 83 4.23 -2.69 11.61
CA LEU A 83 5.59 -2.95 12.11
C LEU A 83 6.69 -2.47 11.16
N VAL A 84 6.38 -2.38 9.86
CA VAL A 84 7.38 -2.05 8.84
C VAL A 84 7.06 -0.71 8.19
N SER A 85 5.91 -0.60 7.53
CA SER A 85 5.60 0.54 6.66
C SER A 85 5.52 1.87 7.42
N ALA A 86 4.69 1.93 8.47
CA ALA A 86 4.51 3.15 9.24
C ALA A 86 5.76 3.58 10.02
N PRO A 87 6.45 2.71 10.78
CA PRO A 87 7.68 3.09 11.46
C PRO A 87 8.75 3.58 10.48
N LEU A 88 9.01 2.85 9.39
CA LEU A 88 9.97 3.24 8.37
C LEU A 88 9.64 4.64 7.80
N SER A 89 8.38 4.84 7.40
CA SER A 89 7.92 6.13 6.88
C SER A 89 8.04 7.26 7.90
N HIS A 90 7.66 7.01 9.15
CA HIS A 90 7.72 7.98 10.23
C HIS A 90 9.14 8.52 10.44
N TYR A 91 10.12 7.63 10.56
CA TYR A 91 11.51 8.03 10.81
C TYR A 91 12.18 8.65 9.59
N LEU A 92 11.98 8.09 8.39
CA LEU A 92 12.55 8.63 7.16
C LEU A 92 12.05 10.05 6.86
N ILE A 93 10.74 10.27 6.98
CA ILE A 93 10.15 11.61 6.80
C ILE A 93 10.59 12.52 7.93
N GLY A 94 10.65 12.04 9.17
CA GLY A 94 11.14 12.82 10.31
C GLY A 94 12.58 13.29 10.13
N LEU A 95 13.47 12.43 9.61
CA LEU A 95 14.85 12.78 9.30
C LEU A 95 14.92 13.83 8.19
N LEU A 96 14.13 13.65 7.12
CA LEU A 96 14.02 14.64 6.05
C LEU A 96 13.52 15.99 6.57
N GLN A 97 12.50 16.00 7.44
CA GLN A 97 11.98 17.21 8.06
C GLN A 97 13.03 17.90 8.92
N LYS A 98 13.80 17.16 9.72
CA LYS A 98 14.92 17.69 10.50
C LYS A 98 16.00 18.31 9.61
N ALA A 99 16.38 17.65 8.51
CA ALA A 99 17.39 18.15 7.57
C ALA A 99 16.99 19.44 6.83
N PHE A 100 15.68 19.72 6.75
CA PHE A 100 15.13 20.93 6.15
C PHE A 100 14.50 21.89 7.17
N ALA A 101 14.68 21.64 8.47
CA ALA A 101 14.15 22.49 9.53
C ALA A 101 14.69 23.93 9.38
N GLY A 102 13.80 24.92 9.54
CA GLY A 102 14.14 26.34 9.38
C GLY A 102 14.36 26.83 7.94
N LYS A 103 14.36 25.93 6.93
CA LYS A 103 14.54 26.33 5.53
C LYS A 103 13.19 26.66 4.88
N THR A 104 12.85 27.94 4.81
CA THR A 104 11.54 28.40 4.31
C THR A 104 11.54 28.83 2.83
N SER A 105 12.71 28.95 2.22
CA SER A 105 12.84 29.44 0.84
C SER A 105 12.15 28.51 -0.16
N PRO A 106 11.62 29.04 -1.29
CA PRO A 106 11.01 28.22 -2.34
C PRO A 106 11.96 27.13 -2.85
N ARG A 107 13.24 27.46 -3.02
CA ARG A 107 14.29 26.49 -3.41
C ARG A 107 14.45 25.36 -2.40
N ALA A 108 14.40 25.66 -1.10
CA ALA A 108 14.48 24.64 -0.07
C ALA A 108 13.26 23.71 -0.06
N LYS A 109 12.05 24.25 -0.26
CA LYS A 109 10.82 23.44 -0.37
C LYS A 109 10.88 22.50 -1.57
N ILE A 110 11.33 22.99 -2.73
CA ILE A 110 11.55 22.15 -3.92
C ILE A 110 12.62 21.08 -3.64
N GLY A 111 13.74 21.47 -3.03
CA GLY A 111 14.81 20.55 -2.64
C GLY A 111 14.31 19.45 -1.69
N GLN A 112 13.43 19.78 -0.74
CA GLN A 112 12.84 18.81 0.18
C GLN A 112 11.96 17.79 -0.56
N ILE A 113 11.15 18.25 -1.52
CA ILE A 113 10.31 17.36 -2.35
C ILE A 113 11.19 16.44 -3.20
N ILE A 114 12.25 16.97 -3.83
CA ILE A 114 13.18 16.18 -4.63
C ILE A 114 13.89 15.14 -3.75
N ALA A 115 14.41 15.55 -2.59
CA ALA A 115 15.04 14.64 -1.64
C ALA A 115 14.07 13.56 -1.14
N SER A 116 12.80 13.90 -0.88
CA SER A 116 11.76 12.92 -0.55
C SER A 116 11.60 11.89 -1.66
N ASN A 117 11.50 12.34 -2.92
CA ASN A 117 11.25 11.46 -4.05
C ASN A 117 12.47 10.59 -4.42
N LEU A 118 13.69 11.10 -4.24
CA LEU A 118 14.91 10.40 -4.65
C LEU A 118 15.56 9.59 -3.53
N LEU A 119 15.30 9.90 -2.26
CA LEU A 119 15.91 9.18 -1.12
C LEU A 119 14.87 8.36 -0.38
N ILE A 120 13.71 8.94 -0.05
CA ILE A 120 12.72 8.28 0.81
C ILE A 120 11.87 7.30 0.00
N SER A 121 11.32 7.72 -1.14
CA SER A 121 10.43 6.88 -1.95
C SER A 121 11.09 5.56 -2.41
N PRO A 122 12.35 5.51 -2.89
CA PRO A 122 13.01 4.25 -3.26
C PRO A 122 13.09 3.25 -2.11
N ILE A 123 13.41 3.71 -0.91
CA ILE A 123 13.53 2.86 0.28
C ILE A 123 12.14 2.28 0.61
N GLN A 124 11.10 3.11 0.60
CA GLN A 124 9.74 2.68 0.89
C GLN A 124 9.22 1.68 -0.15
N VAL A 125 9.44 1.94 -1.45
CA VAL A 125 9.04 1.03 -2.53
C VAL A 125 9.78 -0.30 -2.43
N SER A 126 11.08 -0.29 -2.14
CA SER A 126 11.87 -1.51 -1.97
C SER A 126 11.40 -2.34 -0.77
N ALA A 127 11.17 -1.68 0.38
CA ALA A 127 10.65 -2.33 1.58
C ALA A 127 9.26 -2.94 1.35
N TYR A 128 8.39 -2.23 0.62
CA TYR A 128 7.07 -2.74 0.23
C TYR A 128 7.17 -3.98 -0.65
N LEU A 129 7.95 -3.93 -1.73
CA LEU A 129 8.10 -5.05 -2.66
C LEU A 129 8.75 -6.26 -1.98
N ALA A 130 9.77 -6.04 -1.15
CA ALA A 130 10.42 -7.09 -0.40
C ALA A 130 9.46 -7.77 0.59
N SER A 131 8.74 -6.96 1.39
CA SER A 131 7.74 -7.48 2.34
C SER A 131 6.64 -8.25 1.61
N THR A 132 6.16 -7.72 0.49
CA THR A 132 5.11 -8.36 -0.32
C THR A 132 5.60 -9.68 -0.95
N ALA A 133 6.88 -9.80 -1.31
CA ALA A 133 7.47 -11.04 -1.77
C ALA A 133 7.42 -12.12 -0.67
N VAL A 134 7.89 -11.78 0.54
CA VAL A 134 7.86 -12.68 1.71
C VAL A 134 6.43 -13.07 2.08
N ILE A 135 5.50 -12.11 2.11
CA ILE A 135 4.09 -12.37 2.42
C ILE A 135 3.44 -13.32 1.40
N ASN A 136 3.83 -13.22 0.13
CA ASN A 136 3.37 -14.12 -0.93
C ASN A 136 4.09 -15.48 -0.93
N GLY A 137 5.03 -15.71 -0.02
CA GLY A 137 5.69 -17.00 0.17
C GLY A 137 7.04 -17.14 -0.55
N ALA A 138 7.75 -16.05 -0.83
CA ALA A 138 9.14 -16.14 -1.26
C ALA A 138 9.97 -16.86 -0.17
N THR A 139 10.76 -17.85 -0.58
CA THR A 139 11.52 -18.73 0.32
C THR A 139 13.02 -18.45 0.32
N SER A 140 13.52 -17.68 -0.66
CA SER A 140 14.93 -17.31 -0.78
C SER A 140 15.13 -15.80 -0.96
N LEU A 141 16.32 -15.33 -0.63
CA LEU A 141 16.69 -13.92 -0.86
C LEU A 141 16.68 -13.56 -2.34
N ASP A 142 17.04 -14.50 -3.22
CA ASP A 142 17.05 -14.27 -4.67
C ASP A 142 15.63 -14.01 -5.22
N GLU A 143 14.61 -14.71 -4.71
CA GLU A 143 13.22 -14.47 -5.07
C GLU A 143 12.74 -13.07 -4.64
N VAL A 144 13.16 -12.64 -3.44
CA VAL A 144 12.86 -11.30 -2.92
C VAL A 144 13.54 -10.25 -3.78
N ILE A 145 14.84 -10.39 -4.05
CA ILE A 145 15.61 -9.45 -4.88
C ILE A 145 15.04 -9.38 -6.29
N LYS A 146 14.68 -10.52 -6.89
CA LYS A 146 14.02 -10.58 -8.20
C LYS A 146 12.71 -9.81 -8.20
N THR A 147 11.88 -10.00 -7.18
CA THR A 147 10.60 -9.29 -7.04
C THR A 147 10.81 -7.78 -6.94
N VAL A 148 11.78 -7.34 -6.14
CA VAL A 148 12.15 -5.92 -6.02
C VAL A 148 12.61 -5.39 -7.37
N LYS A 149 13.60 -6.02 -8.01
CA LYS A 149 14.15 -5.56 -9.30
C LYS A 149 13.08 -5.46 -10.39
N THR A 150 12.20 -6.46 -10.50
CA THR A 150 11.15 -6.47 -11.53
C THR A 150 10.04 -5.45 -11.24
N GLY A 151 9.67 -5.26 -9.96
CA GLY A 151 8.56 -4.37 -9.60
C GLY A 151 8.94 -2.90 -9.38
N PHE A 152 10.22 -2.63 -9.04
CA PHE A 152 10.65 -1.33 -8.51
C PHE A 152 10.29 -0.17 -9.44
N PHE A 153 10.70 -0.24 -10.71
CA PHE A 153 10.44 0.83 -11.67
C PHE A 153 8.96 1.01 -12.00
N SER A 154 8.18 -0.07 -12.01
CA SER A 154 6.73 0.01 -12.23
C SER A 154 6.02 0.77 -11.10
N VAL A 155 6.44 0.54 -9.85
CA VAL A 155 5.80 1.18 -8.69
C VAL A 155 6.31 2.60 -8.49
N ILE A 156 7.63 2.82 -8.55
CA ILE A 156 8.22 4.13 -8.24
C ILE A 156 7.80 5.22 -9.23
N ARG A 157 7.68 4.90 -10.53
CA ARG A 157 7.24 5.88 -11.55
C ARG A 157 5.85 6.43 -11.26
N ILE A 158 4.93 5.56 -10.82
CA ILE A 158 3.58 5.99 -10.43
C ILE A 158 3.64 6.81 -9.14
N SER A 159 4.48 6.40 -8.17
CA SER A 159 4.69 7.20 -6.96
C SER A 159 5.19 8.61 -7.27
N TRP A 160 6.14 8.76 -8.19
CA TRP A 160 6.67 10.06 -8.63
C TRP A 160 5.66 10.90 -9.38
N LEU A 161 4.67 10.31 -10.04
CA LEU A 161 3.59 11.05 -10.68
C LEU A 161 2.51 11.47 -9.68
N VAL A 162 2.10 10.54 -8.81
CA VAL A 162 0.97 10.78 -7.92
C VAL A 162 1.34 11.66 -6.73
N SER A 163 2.58 11.58 -6.24
CA SER A 163 3.02 12.39 -5.09
C SER A 163 2.91 13.90 -5.34
N PRO A 164 3.46 14.48 -6.45
CA PRO A 164 3.30 15.90 -6.74
C PRO A 164 1.84 16.30 -6.98
N LEU A 165 1.07 15.48 -7.71
CA LEU A 165 -0.34 15.78 -7.98
C LEU A 165 -1.16 15.85 -6.67
N SER A 166 -0.96 14.88 -5.79
CA SER A 166 -1.62 14.83 -4.49
C SER A 166 -1.20 15.99 -3.62
N MET A 167 0.09 16.37 -3.66
CA MET A 167 0.60 17.54 -2.95
C MET A 167 -0.05 18.84 -3.44
N THR A 168 -0.17 19.03 -4.75
CA THR A 168 -0.84 20.21 -5.33
C THR A 168 -2.31 20.31 -4.88
N ILE A 169 -3.02 19.18 -4.84
CA ILE A 169 -4.40 19.12 -4.33
C ILE A 169 -4.42 19.47 -2.83
N ALA A 170 -3.53 18.89 -2.04
CA ALA A 170 -3.45 19.14 -0.60
C ALA A 170 -3.21 20.62 -0.31
N GLN A 171 -2.25 21.24 -1.00
CA GLN A 171 -1.91 22.65 -0.81
C GLN A 171 -3.03 23.61 -1.19
N ARG A 172 -3.83 23.27 -2.22
CA ARG A 172 -4.87 24.18 -2.73
C ARG A 172 -6.21 24.02 -2.02
N PHE A 173 -6.54 22.82 -1.55
CA PHE A 173 -7.91 22.48 -1.12
C PHE A 173 -8.02 21.90 0.29
N ILE A 174 -6.92 21.44 0.90
CA ILE A 174 -6.98 20.67 2.15
C ILE A 174 -6.29 21.44 3.29
N PRO A 175 -6.98 21.69 4.43
CA PRO A 175 -6.35 22.22 5.63
C PRO A 175 -5.18 21.34 6.09
N VAL A 176 -4.10 21.94 6.60
CA VAL A 176 -2.84 21.24 6.91
C VAL A 176 -3.01 20.12 7.94
N GLU A 177 -3.96 20.28 8.85
CA GLU A 177 -4.31 19.30 9.89
C GLU A 177 -4.89 18.02 9.28
N LEU A 178 -5.52 18.13 8.11
CA LEU A 178 -6.14 17.02 7.37
C LEU A 178 -5.22 16.40 6.32
N TRP A 179 -3.98 16.87 6.19
CA TRP A 179 -3.05 16.33 5.19
C TRP A 179 -2.76 14.85 5.42
N VAL A 180 -2.51 14.44 6.67
CA VAL A 180 -2.23 13.02 6.97
C VAL A 180 -3.39 12.10 6.57
N PRO A 181 -4.65 12.33 6.99
CA PRO A 181 -5.77 11.49 6.55
C PRO A 181 -6.03 11.58 5.04
N PHE A 182 -5.78 12.73 4.40
CA PHE A 182 -5.86 12.87 2.95
C PHE A 182 -4.84 11.98 2.22
N PHE A 183 -3.54 12.07 2.58
CA PHE A 183 -2.50 11.25 1.96
C PHE A 183 -2.69 9.76 2.24
N ASN A 184 -3.16 9.40 3.43
CA ASN A 184 -3.54 8.02 3.74
C ASN A 184 -4.66 7.51 2.81
N SER A 185 -5.66 8.35 2.50
CA SER A 185 -6.73 8.02 1.55
C SER A 185 -6.18 7.82 0.13
N VAL A 186 -5.30 8.70 -0.34
CA VAL A 186 -4.63 8.54 -1.65
C VAL A 186 -3.83 7.24 -1.71
N GLN A 187 -2.99 6.99 -0.70
CA GLN A 187 -2.21 5.75 -0.60
C GLN A 187 -3.11 4.52 -0.56
N PHE A 188 -4.26 4.60 0.11
CA PHE A 188 -5.25 3.53 0.15
C PHE A 188 -5.82 3.19 -1.22
N VAL A 189 -6.24 4.20 -1.98
CA VAL A 189 -6.78 4.01 -3.34
C VAL A 189 -5.71 3.42 -4.26
N LEU A 190 -4.50 4.00 -4.27
CA LEU A 190 -3.38 3.49 -5.08
C LEU A 190 -2.99 2.06 -4.70
N GLY A 191 -2.84 1.78 -3.40
CA GLY A 191 -2.49 0.46 -2.90
C GLY A 191 -3.51 -0.60 -3.30
N THR A 192 -4.79 -0.27 -3.17
CA THR A 192 -5.89 -1.15 -3.60
C THR A 192 -5.85 -1.39 -5.11
N TYR A 193 -5.69 -0.33 -5.92
CA TYR A 193 -5.55 -0.45 -7.37
C TYR A 193 -4.37 -1.35 -7.77
N PHE A 194 -3.20 -1.16 -7.16
CA PHE A 194 -2.03 -2.01 -7.41
C PHE A 194 -2.28 -3.46 -7.03
N ASN A 195 -2.86 -3.71 -5.85
CA ASN A 195 -3.21 -5.06 -5.41
C ASN A 195 -4.13 -5.76 -6.43
N ILE A 196 -5.18 -5.07 -6.89
CA ILE A 196 -6.10 -5.60 -7.91
C ILE A 196 -5.35 -5.90 -9.21
N ARG A 197 -4.55 -4.94 -9.70
CA ARG A 197 -3.86 -5.09 -11.00
C ARG A 197 -2.87 -6.24 -10.98
N VAL A 198 -2.07 -6.36 -9.93
CA VAL A 198 -1.10 -7.46 -9.77
C VAL A 198 -1.82 -8.80 -9.69
N LYS A 199 -2.90 -8.90 -8.91
CA LYS A 199 -3.70 -10.14 -8.81
C LYS A 199 -4.30 -10.53 -10.16
N LYS A 200 -4.92 -9.59 -10.88
CA LYS A 200 -5.49 -9.85 -12.22
C LYS A 200 -4.44 -10.33 -13.22
N LEU A 201 -3.26 -9.71 -13.23
CA LEU A 201 -2.15 -10.13 -14.10
C LEU A 201 -1.66 -11.55 -13.77
N ARG A 202 -1.54 -11.89 -12.48
CA ARG A 202 -1.17 -13.24 -12.05
C ARG A 202 -2.21 -14.29 -12.47
N LEU A 203 -3.49 -13.99 -12.28
CA LEU A 203 -4.58 -14.88 -12.69
C LEU A 203 -4.59 -15.11 -14.21
N ALA A 204 -4.41 -14.04 -15.00
CA ALA A 204 -4.33 -14.15 -16.45
C ALA A 204 -3.11 -14.98 -16.91
N ALA A 205 -1.95 -14.80 -16.27
CA ALA A 205 -0.75 -15.58 -16.57
C ALA A 205 -0.94 -17.07 -16.20
N ALA A 206 -1.60 -17.37 -15.07
CA ALA A 206 -1.91 -18.74 -14.68
C ALA A 206 -2.88 -19.41 -15.67
N ALA A 207 -3.95 -18.71 -16.07
CA ALA A 207 -4.91 -19.19 -17.05
C ALA A 207 -4.26 -19.47 -18.42
N LYS A 208 -3.33 -18.61 -18.87
CA LYS A 208 -2.58 -18.82 -20.11
C LYS A 208 -1.71 -20.08 -20.04
N LYS A 209 -0.97 -20.27 -18.94
CA LYS A 209 -0.15 -21.47 -18.71
C LYS A 209 -0.98 -22.75 -18.69
N GLN A 210 -2.16 -22.72 -18.06
CA GLN A 210 -3.06 -23.87 -18.04
C GLN A 210 -3.55 -24.24 -19.44
N LYS A 211 -4.00 -23.26 -20.24
CA LYS A 211 -4.42 -23.49 -21.63
C LYS A 211 -3.30 -24.04 -22.50
N GLU A 212 -2.07 -23.55 -22.31
CA GLU A 212 -0.90 -24.03 -23.05
C GLU A 212 -0.57 -25.48 -22.69
N LYS A 213 -0.66 -25.84 -21.40
CA LYS A 213 -0.51 -27.22 -20.95
C LYS A 213 -1.60 -28.14 -21.51
N GLU A 214 -2.87 -27.74 -21.43
CA GLU A 214 -4.00 -28.51 -21.99
C GLU A 214 -3.85 -28.72 -23.51
N ARG A 215 -3.31 -27.73 -24.23
CA ARG A 215 -3.00 -27.85 -25.65
C ARG A 215 -1.87 -28.86 -25.90
N GLN A 216 -0.77 -28.78 -25.15
CA GLN A 216 0.33 -29.74 -25.26
C GLN A 216 -0.11 -31.17 -24.93
N ASP A 217 -0.94 -31.34 -23.91
CA ASP A 217 -1.48 -32.64 -23.52
C ASP A 217 -2.37 -33.24 -24.63
N ARG A 218 -3.17 -32.42 -25.33
CA ARG A 218 -3.95 -32.84 -26.51
C ARG A 218 -3.05 -33.21 -27.70
N GLU A 219 -2.10 -32.35 -28.06
CA GLU A 219 -1.17 -32.61 -29.17
C GLU A 219 -0.31 -33.88 -28.92
N ASN A 220 0.02 -34.17 -27.66
CA ASN A 220 0.72 -35.40 -27.27
C ASN A 220 -0.18 -36.65 -27.29
N ALA A 221 -1.48 -36.50 -27.03
CA ALA A 221 -2.43 -37.61 -27.16
C ALA A 221 -2.64 -37.96 -28.64
N GLU A 222 -2.83 -36.95 -29.51
CA GLU A 222 -3.00 -37.12 -30.95
C GLU A 222 -1.77 -37.71 -31.66
N ARG A 223 -0.56 -37.59 -31.10
CA ARG A 223 0.66 -38.24 -31.63
C ARG A 223 0.83 -39.69 -31.22
N LYS A 224 0.06 -40.17 -30.24
CA LYS A 224 0.17 -41.53 -29.70
C LYS A 224 -0.86 -42.49 -30.32
N ASP A 225 -1.85 -41.94 -31.02
CA ASP A 225 -2.83 -42.67 -31.84
C ASP A 225 -2.37 -42.72 -33.31
#